data_AF-A0A5C8LGU3-F1
#
_entry.id   AF-A0A5C8LGU3-F1
#
_cell.length_a   1.000
_cell.length_b   1.000
_cell.length_c   1.000
_cell.angle_alpha   90.00
_cell.angle_beta   90.00
_cell.angle_gamma   90.00
#
_symmetry.space_group_name_H-M   'P 1'
#
loop_
_entity.id
_entity.type
_entity.pdbx_description
1 polymer ?
#
loop_
_entity_poly.entity_id
_entity_poly.type
_entity_poly.pdbx_seq_one_letter_code
_entity_poly.pdbx_strand_id
1 'polypeptide(L)'
;MNELLHPEMFVIDLFSKGQFSVKGEEKFLDRDTTVIVLDRNEGKLGNKLTFWFDNQTGIILKMVSSDGEKPLQTMAFEKVTFSSKITNDRFKLFK
;
A
#
# COMPACT_ATOMS: atom_id res chain seq x y z
N MET A 1 -10.99 -8.64 7.06
CA MET A 1 -10.36 -8.93 5.75
C MET A 1 -9.07 -8.13 5.72
N ASN A 2 -7.91 -8.77 5.53
CA ASN A 2 -6.62 -8.08 5.67
C ASN A 2 -6.32 -7.30 4.38
N GLU A 3 -6.45 -5.97 4.42
CA GLU A 3 -6.42 -5.07 3.26
C GLU A 3 -5.08 -5.10 2.50
N LEU A 4 -4.02 -5.64 3.11
CA LEU A 4 -2.71 -5.84 2.49
C LEU A 4 -2.59 -7.12 1.64
N LEU A 5 -3.52 -8.09 1.78
CA LEU A 5 -3.46 -9.36 1.02
C LEU A 5 -4.16 -9.29 -0.34
N HIS A 6 -5.07 -8.31 -0.52
CA HIS A 6 -5.78 -8.06 -1.78
C HIS A 6 -5.76 -6.57 -2.08
N PRO A 7 -4.57 -5.98 -2.32
CA PRO A 7 -4.41 -4.56 -2.58
C PRO A 7 -5.26 -4.12 -3.76
N GLU A 8 -5.51 -4.98 -4.75
CA GLU A 8 -6.28 -4.65 -5.95
C GLU A 8 -7.74 -4.27 -5.64
N MET A 9 -8.39 -4.99 -4.72
CA MET A 9 -9.78 -4.72 -4.33
C MET A 9 -9.91 -3.44 -3.49
N PHE A 10 -8.92 -3.19 -2.63
CA PHE A 10 -8.83 -1.98 -1.83
C PHE A 10 -8.57 -0.75 -2.69
N VAL A 11 -7.66 -0.91 -3.66
CA VAL A 11 -7.30 0.11 -4.65
C VAL A 11 -8.52 0.46 -5.53
N ILE A 12 -9.30 -0.52 -6.01
CA ILE A 12 -10.52 -0.27 -6.82
C ILE A 12 -11.59 0.52 -6.04
N ASP A 13 -11.89 0.17 -4.79
CA ASP A 13 -12.89 0.89 -3.99
C ASP A 13 -12.43 2.33 -3.70
N LEU A 14 -11.16 2.49 -3.34
CA LEU A 14 -10.56 3.81 -3.12
C LEU A 14 -10.57 4.66 -4.39
N PHE A 15 -10.32 4.07 -5.56
CA PHE A 15 -10.36 4.76 -6.86
C PHE A 15 -11.71 5.39 -7.17
N SER A 16 -12.79 4.83 -6.64
CA SER A 16 -14.14 5.36 -6.88
C SER A 16 -14.53 6.54 -5.98
N LYS A 17 -13.79 6.81 -4.88
CA LYS A 17 -14.22 7.71 -3.79
C LYS A 17 -13.30 8.90 -3.51
N GLY A 18 -12.22 9.09 -4.27
CA GLY A 18 -11.26 10.17 -4.01
C GLY A 18 -10.53 10.68 -5.24
N GLN A 19 -9.77 11.76 -5.06
CA GLN A 19 -8.87 12.30 -6.08
C GLN A 19 -7.45 11.77 -5.88
N PHE A 20 -6.81 11.39 -6.98
CA PHE A 20 -5.48 10.81 -6.96
C PHE A 20 -4.47 11.78 -7.53
N SER A 21 -3.29 11.78 -6.92
CA SER A 21 -2.12 12.44 -7.47
C SER A 21 -0.89 11.55 -7.32
N VAL A 22 0.00 11.62 -8.30
CA VAL A 22 1.32 11.00 -8.22
C VAL A 22 2.26 12.05 -7.65
N LYS A 23 2.83 11.77 -6.48
CA LYS A 23 3.78 12.68 -5.82
C LYS A 23 5.17 12.59 -6.45
N GLY A 24 5.53 11.42 -6.97
CA GLY A 24 6.79 11.16 -7.64
C GLY A 24 7.36 9.79 -7.31
N GLU A 25 8.66 9.63 -7.55
CA GLU A 25 9.40 8.42 -7.20
C GLU A 25 10.19 8.62 -5.90
N GLU A 26 10.16 7.62 -5.02
CA GLU A 26 10.94 7.56 -3.79
C GLU A 26 11.57 6.16 -3.65
N LYS A 27 12.61 6.02 -2.82
CA LYS A 27 13.15 4.71 -2.46
C LYS A 27 12.59 4.20 -1.14
N PHE A 28 12.20 2.93 -1.10
CA PHE A 28 11.79 2.25 0.13
C PHE A 28 12.26 0.78 0.11
N LEU A 29 12.88 0.31 1.20
CA LEU A 29 13.53 -1.01 1.29
C LEU A 29 14.52 -1.29 0.14
N ASP A 30 15.31 -0.27 -0.24
CA ASP A 30 16.27 -0.30 -1.37
C ASP A 30 15.64 -0.55 -2.75
N ARG A 31 14.33 -0.29 -2.89
CA ARG A 31 13.59 -0.46 -4.13
C ARG A 31 13.01 0.87 -4.59
N ASP A 32 12.96 1.05 -5.90
CA ASP A 32 12.32 2.22 -6.51
C ASP A 32 10.80 2.07 -6.40
N THR A 33 10.16 3.10 -5.87
CA THR A 33 8.72 3.10 -5.61
C THR A 33 8.06 4.33 -6.19
N THR A 34 6.85 4.17 -6.72
CA THR A 34 5.97 5.28 -7.10
C THR A 34 5.12 5.65 -5.91
N VAL A 35 5.13 6.92 -5.53
CA VAL A 35 4.34 7.45 -4.43
C VAL A 35 3.03 8.03 -4.94
N ILE A 36 1.93 7.39 -4.54
CA ILE A 36 0.59 7.80 -4.92
C ILE A 36 -0.12 8.33 -3.69
N VAL A 37 -0.74 9.49 -3.84
CA VAL A 37 -1.53 10.15 -2.81
C VAL A 37 -3.00 10.12 -3.23
N LEU A 38 -3.85 9.78 -2.28
CA LEU A 38 -5.28 9.77 -2.43
C LEU A 38 -5.93 10.68 -1.40
N ASP A 39 -6.64 11.68 -1.87
CA ASP A 39 -7.48 12.55 -1.06
C ASP A 39 -8.94 12.10 -1.14
N ARG A 40 -9.46 11.61 0.00
CA ARG A 40 -10.84 11.18 0.18
C ARG A 40 -11.68 12.40 0.55
N ASN A 41 -12.68 12.73 -0.27
CA ASN A 41 -13.54 13.92 -0.08
C ASN A 41 -14.54 13.80 1.08
N GLU A 42 -14.39 12.84 2.00
CA GLU A 42 -15.42 12.49 2.99
C GLU A 42 -15.39 13.30 4.30
N GLY A 43 -14.50 14.27 4.47
CA GLY A 43 -14.47 15.13 5.67
C GLY A 43 -14.26 14.39 7.01
N LYS A 44 -13.82 13.12 6.96
CA LYS A 44 -13.51 12.27 8.12
C LYS A 44 -12.01 12.26 8.38
N LEU A 45 -11.62 12.00 9.63
CA LEU A 45 -10.23 11.75 10.04
C LEU A 45 -9.56 10.70 9.13
N GLY A 46 -8.32 10.96 8.71
CA GLY A 46 -7.61 10.08 7.78
C GLY A 46 -7.99 10.31 6.32
N ASN A 47 -8.43 11.51 5.95
CA ASN A 47 -8.87 11.82 4.59
C ASN A 47 -7.78 11.62 3.53
N LYS A 48 -6.50 11.58 3.89
CA LYS A 48 -5.40 11.39 2.95
C LYS A 48 -4.72 10.05 3.16
N LEU A 49 -4.55 9.28 2.09
CA LEU A 49 -3.78 8.04 2.08
C LEU A 49 -2.58 8.21 1.14
N THR A 50 -1.39 7.85 1.59
CA THR A 50 -0.18 7.83 0.77
C THR A 50 0.34 6.41 0.67
N PHE A 51 0.63 5.97 -0.55
CA PHE A 51 1.05 4.62 -0.88
C PHE A 51 2.41 4.65 -1.58
N TRP A 52 3.27 3.70 -1.25
CA TRP A 52 4.52 3.45 -1.95
C TRP A 52 4.40 2.12 -2.69
N PHE A 53 4.19 2.19 -4.01
CA PHE A 53 4.08 1.04 -4.88
C PHE A 53 5.46 0.66 -5.40
N ASP A 54 5.88 -0.59 -5.21
CA ASP A 54 7.11 -1.12 -5.80
C ASP A 54 7.02 -1.13 -7.33
N ASN A 55 7.94 -0.43 -8.00
CA ASN A 55 7.89 -0.27 -9.46
C ASN A 55 8.09 -1.59 -10.21
N GLN A 56 8.72 -2.59 -9.58
CA GLN A 56 8.98 -3.89 -10.21
C GLN A 56 7.82 -4.89 -10.03
N THR A 57 7.18 -4.92 -8.87
CA THR A 57 6.18 -5.94 -8.50
C THR A 57 4.75 -5.42 -8.41
N GLY A 58 4.56 -4.10 -8.33
CA GLY A 58 3.25 -3.47 -8.12
C GLY A 58 2.70 -3.61 -6.69
N ILE A 59 3.47 -4.20 -5.77
CA ILE A 59 3.05 -4.41 -4.39
C ILE A 59 3.20 -3.10 -3.59
N ILE A 60 2.22 -2.80 -2.75
CA ILE A 60 2.29 -1.68 -1.79
C ILE A 60 3.25 -2.06 -0.67
N LEU A 61 4.40 -1.39 -0.59
CA LEU A 61 5.39 -1.65 0.46
C LEU A 61 5.13 -0.87 1.75
N LYS A 62 4.48 0.28 1.62
CA LYS A 62 4.15 1.19 2.72
C LYS A 62 2.86 1.93 2.40
N MET A 63 2.09 2.18 3.46
CA MET A 63 0.89 2.99 3.46
C MET A 63 0.91 3.92 4.69
N VAL A 64 0.53 5.18 4.48
CA VAL A 64 0.34 6.16 5.54
C VAL A 64 -1.06 6.73 5.41
N SER A 65 -1.84 6.68 6.48
CA SER A 65 -3.09 7.43 6.64
C SER A 65 -2.81 8.70 7.41
N SER A 66 -3.23 9.85 6.87
CA SER A 66 -3.04 11.16 7.47
C SER A 66 -4.33 12.00 7.44
N ASP A 67 -4.40 12.92 8.40
CA ASP A 67 -5.38 14.01 8.39
C ASP A 67 -4.65 15.28 7.98
N GLY A 68 -4.82 15.68 6.71
CA GLY A 68 -3.91 16.62 6.06
C GLY A 68 -2.47 16.13 6.09
N GLU A 69 -1.56 16.91 6.69
CA GLU A 69 -0.13 16.59 6.83
C GLU A 69 0.20 15.79 8.09
N LYS A 70 -0.77 15.56 8.99
CA LYS A 70 -0.52 14.83 10.23
C LYS A 70 -0.71 13.32 10.03
N PRO A 71 0.33 12.48 10.15
CA PRO A 71 0.17 11.03 10.06
C PRO A 71 -0.64 10.52 11.27
N LEU A 72 -1.65 9.70 10.99
CA LEU A 72 -2.47 9.02 11.98
C LEU A 72 -2.05 7.55 12.15
N GLN A 73 -1.78 6.88 11.03
CA GLN A 73 -1.41 5.47 11.01
C GLN A 73 -0.38 5.22 9.92
N THR A 74 0.61 4.39 10.20
CA THR A 74 1.56 3.89 9.21
C THR A 74 1.57 2.37 9.25
N MET A 75 1.47 1.76 8.06
CA MET A 75 1.64 0.32 7.87
C MET A 75 2.76 0.15 6.85
N ALA A 76 3.81 -0.59 7.20
CA ALA A 76 4.96 -0.77 6.34
C ALA A 76 5.59 -2.15 6.56
N PHE A 77 6.15 -2.73 5.50
CA PHE A 77 7.03 -3.86 5.66
C PHE A 77 8.37 -3.40 6.23
N GLU A 78 8.90 -4.15 7.20
CA GLU A 78 10.28 -3.97 7.69
C GLU A 78 11.30 -4.68 6.77
N LYS A 79 10.86 -5.77 6.14
CA LYS A 79 11.64 -6.55 5.18
C LYS A 79 10.70 -7.27 4.22
N VAL A 80 11.11 -7.38 2.96
CA VAL A 80 10.38 -8.14 1.94
C VAL A 80 11.34 -9.06 1.19
N THR A 81 10.85 -10.22 0.76
CA THR A 81 11.60 -11.14 -0.11
C THR A 81 10.64 -11.71 -1.13
N PHE A 82 10.90 -11.43 -2.40
CA PHE A 82 10.12 -11.95 -3.51
C PHE A 82 10.76 -13.25 -4.01
N SER A 83 9.97 -14.31 -4.14
CA SER A 83 10.40 -15.60 -4.65
C SER A 83 9.61 -15.93 -5.90
N SER A 84 10.31 -16.34 -6.97
CA SER A 84 9.69 -16.86 -8.20
C SER A 84 9.25 -18.32 -8.08
N LYS A 85 9.61 -19.01 -6.99
CA LYS A 85 9.23 -20.40 -6.73
C LYS A 85 8.13 -20.46 -5.67
N ILE A 86 7.05 -21.17 -5.98
CA ILE A 86 6.01 -21.54 -5.00
C ILE A 86 6.66 -22.47 -3.98
N THR A 87 6.75 -22.05 -2.73
CA THR A 87 7.20 -22.90 -1.63
C THR A 87 5.97 -23.63 -1.07
N ASN A 88 5.68 -24.81 -1.62
CA ASN A 88 4.57 -25.66 -1.19
C ASN A 88 4.60 -25.98 0.32
N ASP A 89 5.79 -25.92 0.95
CA ASP A 89 5.94 -26.16 2.38
C ASP A 89 5.31 -25.09 3.28
N ARG A 90 5.03 -23.89 2.77
CA ARG A 90 4.44 -22.79 3.56
C ARG A 90 2.90 -22.81 3.63
N PHE A 91 2.24 -23.61 2.79
CA PHE A 91 0.78 -23.73 2.73
C PHE A 91 0.27 -25.04 3.34
N LYS A 92 1.06 -25.69 4.21
CA LYS A 92 0.56 -26.84 4.96
C LYS A 92 -0.46 -26.34 5.98
N LEU A 93 -1.73 -26.46 5.63
CA LEU A 93 -2.83 -26.40 6.60
C LEU A 93 -2.54 -27.45 7.67
N PHE A 94 -2.40 -27.01 8.92
CA PHE A 94 -2.30 -27.93 10.05
C PHE A 94 -3.51 -28.88 9.98
N LYS A 95 -3.24 -30.18 9.83
CA LYS A 95 -4.27 -31.22 9.91
C LYS A 95 -4.72 -31.40 11.36
#